data_AF-A0A963WNK4-F1
#
_entry.id   AF-A0A963WNK4-F1
#
_cell.length_a   1.000
_cell.length_b   1.000
_cell.length_c   1.000
_cell.angle_alpha   90.00
_cell.angle_beta   90.00
_cell.angle_gamma   90.00
#
_symmetry.space_group_name_H-M   'P 1'
#
loop_
_entity.id
_entity.type
_entity.pdbx_description
1 polymer ?
#
loop_
_entity_poly.entity_id
_entity_poly.type
_entity_poly.pdbx_seq_one_letter_code
_entity_poly.pdbx_strand_id
1 'polypeptide(L)'
;MSINQSIFIQGSVGNGGRNNPADVRAVQNQLNGLMSPPRVRLTVDGQSGPKTCAMIADFQINVVRLRRADSRVDPNGRTLQALNDPTSEGTWVRMSLAPNTPAGPQAGALTPNDQQKYQRLVSAAGPRPELKPAVDFLSYLAENEVATLKLLLNVQNAAQYPVEVMQGLAAMRRAGFTARELAMMFADASKAGAGRFDNALDAMRLVGKGGRIAATLKSIGNVANVLQILATAVVAIDHFKAGRYGPGFAEIYGTGMGMAIPWAGFVNAVQELLFEANPAFAGNPKARAAFQFLLACEPIGAGKTAIDTIATFLEMGVTAIFTGKVPPNAVDQLVARMRNSPMRFWTEIGDSLGDWMGDKFGLWYYETFLR
;
A
#
# COMPACT_ATOMS: atom_id res chain seq x y z
N MET A 1 -15.19 29.40 -3.17
CA MET A 1 -15.33 30.60 -4.01
C MET A 1 -15.88 30.10 -5.31
N SER A 2 -17.14 30.38 -5.62
CA SER A 2 -17.70 30.07 -6.93
C SER A 2 -16.92 30.83 -8.01
N ILE A 3 -16.69 30.17 -9.12
CA ILE A 3 -16.07 30.75 -10.32
C ILE A 3 -17.03 31.77 -10.92
N ASN A 4 -16.80 33.05 -10.64
CA ASN A 4 -17.61 34.16 -11.17
C ASN A 4 -16.99 34.82 -12.40
N GLN A 5 -15.85 34.32 -12.91
CA GLN A 5 -15.17 34.88 -14.07
C GLN A 5 -14.66 33.78 -15.00
N SER A 6 -14.98 33.93 -16.29
CA SER A 6 -14.40 33.12 -17.36
C SER A 6 -12.98 33.59 -17.66
N ILE A 7 -12.05 32.65 -17.83
CA ILE A 7 -10.66 32.93 -18.17
C ILE A 7 -10.43 32.81 -19.68
N PHE A 8 -9.49 33.60 -20.20
CA PHE A 8 -8.96 33.48 -21.55
C PHE A 8 -7.45 33.25 -21.47
N ILE A 9 -6.92 32.38 -22.34
CA ILE A 9 -5.49 32.10 -22.44
C ILE A 9 -5.00 32.42 -23.85
N GLN A 10 -3.82 33.03 -23.97
CA GLN A 10 -3.23 33.41 -25.25
C GLN A 10 -2.42 32.27 -25.88
N GLY A 11 -1.78 31.45 -25.05
CA GLY A 11 -1.05 30.26 -25.45
C GLY A 11 -1.53 29.02 -24.71
N SER A 12 -1.20 27.85 -25.25
CA SER A 12 -1.53 26.58 -24.60
C SER A 12 -0.77 26.38 -23.29
N VAL A 13 -1.44 25.80 -22.31
CA VAL A 13 -0.92 25.57 -20.94
C VAL A 13 -0.94 24.08 -20.65
N GLY A 14 0.14 23.54 -20.09
CA GLY A 14 0.29 22.13 -19.76
C GLY A 14 1.37 21.45 -20.58
N ASN A 15 1.20 20.14 -20.81
CA ASN A 15 2.18 19.31 -21.48
C ASN A 15 2.44 19.77 -22.93
N GLY A 16 3.71 20.06 -23.24
CA GLY A 16 4.12 20.59 -24.56
C GLY A 16 3.50 21.95 -24.93
N GLY A 17 2.88 22.65 -23.97
CA GLY A 17 2.28 23.97 -24.19
C GLY A 17 3.29 25.11 -24.20
N ARG A 18 2.86 26.29 -24.64
CA ARG A 18 3.67 27.52 -24.59
C ARG A 18 3.96 27.95 -23.14
N ASN A 19 3.05 27.63 -22.21
CA ASN A 19 3.21 27.82 -20.77
C ASN A 19 3.59 29.26 -20.37
N ASN A 20 2.97 30.25 -21.00
CA ASN A 20 3.15 31.65 -20.59
C ASN A 20 2.71 31.82 -19.13
N PRO A 21 3.50 32.47 -18.25
CA PRO A 21 3.20 32.53 -16.82
C PRO A 21 1.85 33.17 -16.46
N ALA A 22 1.34 34.10 -17.29
CA ALA A 22 0.02 34.68 -17.12
C ALA A 22 -1.09 33.65 -17.36
N ASP A 23 -1.02 32.92 -18.47
CA ASP A 23 -1.98 31.87 -18.84
C ASP A 23 -1.95 30.71 -17.82
N VAL A 24 -0.76 30.32 -17.36
CA VAL A 24 -0.61 29.25 -16.37
C VAL A 24 -1.26 29.64 -15.03
N ARG A 25 -1.06 30.87 -14.55
CA ARG A 25 -1.72 31.35 -13.32
C ARG A 25 -3.23 31.37 -13.45
N ALA A 26 -3.75 31.79 -14.61
CA ALA A 26 -5.18 31.78 -14.87
C ALA A 26 -5.75 30.34 -14.77
N VAL A 27 -5.10 29.37 -15.42
CA VAL A 27 -5.51 27.96 -15.36
C VAL A 27 -5.38 27.38 -13.95
N GLN A 28 -4.29 27.64 -13.23
CA GLN A 28 -4.10 27.17 -11.84
C GLN A 28 -5.17 27.75 -10.90
N ASN A 29 -5.48 29.04 -11.02
CA ASN A 29 -6.56 29.68 -10.26
C ASN A 29 -7.93 29.06 -10.57
N GLN A 30 -8.23 28.85 -11.85
CA GLN A 30 -9.51 28.29 -12.29
C GLN A 30 -9.69 26.86 -11.81
N LEU A 31 -8.66 26.02 -11.96
CA LEU A 31 -8.64 24.67 -11.41
C LEU A 31 -8.86 24.72 -9.89
N ASN A 32 -8.14 25.58 -9.16
CA ASN A 32 -8.30 25.70 -7.70
C ASN A 32 -9.69 26.19 -7.28
N GLY A 33 -10.35 27.02 -8.10
CA GLY A 33 -11.72 27.50 -7.87
C GLY A 33 -12.76 26.41 -8.09
N LEU A 34 -12.54 25.55 -9.08
CA LEU A 34 -13.35 24.38 -9.40
C LEU A 34 -13.08 23.17 -8.47
N MET A 35 -11.95 23.18 -7.78
CA MET A 35 -11.58 22.13 -6.85
C MET A 35 -12.37 22.23 -5.54
N SER A 36 -12.94 21.10 -5.15
CA SER A 36 -13.35 20.83 -3.78
C SER A 36 -12.51 19.70 -3.18
N PRO A 37 -12.47 19.56 -1.84
CA PRO A 37 -11.86 18.40 -1.20
C PRO A 37 -12.33 17.09 -1.86
N PRO A 38 -11.41 16.17 -2.20
CA PRO A 38 -10.11 15.92 -1.57
C PRO A 38 -8.91 16.44 -2.37
N ARG A 39 -9.11 17.15 -3.49
CA ARG A 39 -8.00 17.60 -4.34
C ARG A 39 -7.18 18.65 -3.61
N VAL A 40 -5.86 18.47 -3.61
CA VAL A 40 -4.94 19.46 -3.06
C VAL A 40 -4.81 20.61 -4.04
N ARG A 41 -5.08 21.84 -3.55
CA ARG A 41 -4.94 23.04 -4.35
C ARG A 41 -3.51 23.20 -4.84
N LEU A 42 -3.38 23.62 -6.10
CA LEU A 42 -2.10 23.96 -6.70
C LEU A 42 -1.56 25.26 -6.10
N THR A 43 -0.24 25.34 -5.96
CA THR A 43 0.43 26.63 -5.78
C THR A 43 0.29 27.42 -7.08
N VAL A 44 -0.17 28.67 -6.99
CA VAL A 44 -0.37 29.55 -8.15
C VAL A 44 0.92 30.29 -8.43
N ASP A 45 1.88 29.59 -9.02
CA ASP A 45 3.24 30.06 -9.30
C ASP A 45 3.46 30.46 -10.77
N GLY A 46 2.50 30.17 -11.64
CA GLY A 46 2.65 30.39 -13.09
C GLY A 46 3.61 29.43 -13.77
N GLN A 47 4.01 28.34 -13.10
CA GLN A 47 4.85 27.29 -13.65
C GLN A 47 4.02 26.05 -13.96
N SER A 48 4.10 25.59 -15.21
CA SER A 48 3.40 24.38 -15.65
C SER A 48 4.20 23.13 -15.30
N GLY A 49 4.29 22.83 -14.00
CA GLY A 49 5.02 21.67 -13.48
C GLY A 49 4.20 20.36 -13.48
N PRO A 50 4.80 19.25 -13.03
CA PRO A 50 4.14 17.93 -12.99
C PRO A 50 2.79 17.94 -12.26
N LYS A 51 2.66 18.73 -11.19
CA LYS A 51 1.42 18.85 -10.42
C LYS A 51 0.31 19.53 -11.23
N THR A 52 0.63 20.60 -11.97
CA THR A 52 -0.31 21.30 -12.83
C THR A 52 -0.76 20.40 -13.99
N CYS A 53 0.18 19.71 -14.64
CA CYS A 53 -0.14 18.76 -15.71
C CYS A 53 -1.02 17.61 -15.22
N ALA A 54 -0.70 17.00 -14.07
CA ALA A 54 -1.51 15.94 -13.48
C ALA A 54 -2.93 16.40 -13.16
N MET A 55 -3.08 17.63 -12.66
CA MET A 55 -4.39 18.20 -12.35
C MET A 55 -5.22 18.51 -13.60
N ILE A 56 -4.58 19.00 -14.66
CA ILE A 56 -5.22 19.17 -15.97
C ILE A 56 -5.71 17.80 -16.49
N ALA A 57 -4.88 16.76 -16.36
CA ALA A 57 -5.25 15.41 -16.78
C ALA A 57 -6.46 14.88 -16.00
N ASP A 58 -6.47 15.05 -14.68
CA ASP A 58 -7.60 14.66 -13.83
C ASP A 58 -8.88 15.39 -14.22
N PHE A 59 -8.82 16.71 -14.45
CA PHE A 59 -9.96 17.49 -14.92
C PHE A 59 -10.48 17.00 -16.28
N GLN A 60 -9.58 16.70 -17.21
CA GLN A 60 -9.90 16.23 -18.55
C GLN A 60 -10.60 14.87 -18.55
N ILE A 61 -10.13 13.93 -17.72
CA ILE A 61 -10.74 12.60 -17.60
C ILE A 61 -12.12 12.72 -16.95
N ASN A 62 -12.21 13.44 -15.85
CA ASN A 62 -13.41 13.43 -15.00
C ASN A 62 -14.51 14.37 -15.48
N VAL A 63 -14.15 15.54 -16.02
CA VAL A 63 -15.12 16.59 -16.42
C VAL A 63 -15.32 16.58 -17.92
N VAL A 64 -14.21 16.67 -18.68
CA VAL A 64 -14.27 16.75 -20.15
C VAL A 64 -14.58 15.37 -20.78
N ARG A 65 -14.47 14.29 -19.99
CA ARG A 65 -14.69 12.90 -20.38
C ARG A 65 -13.79 12.46 -21.53
N LEU A 66 -12.53 12.92 -21.52
CA LEU A 66 -11.52 12.43 -22.45
C LEU A 66 -11.10 11.02 -22.04
N ARG A 67 -11.17 10.07 -22.98
CA ARG A 67 -10.71 8.68 -22.76
C ARG A 67 -9.22 8.61 -22.44
N ARG A 68 -8.43 9.54 -22.98
CA ARG A 68 -7.01 9.70 -22.70
C ARG A 68 -6.74 11.20 -22.54
N ALA A 69 -6.39 11.62 -21.33
CA ALA A 69 -5.95 12.99 -21.08
C ALA A 69 -4.60 13.25 -21.76
N ASP A 70 -4.46 14.44 -22.34
CA ASP A 70 -3.22 14.94 -22.91
C ASP A 70 -2.47 15.89 -21.96
N SER A 71 -3.09 16.25 -20.83
CA SER A 71 -2.55 17.18 -19.83
C SER A 71 -2.32 18.59 -20.37
N ARG A 72 -3.12 19.03 -21.36
CA ARG A 72 -2.94 20.30 -22.06
C ARG A 72 -4.26 21.07 -22.23
N VAL A 73 -4.21 22.37 -21.98
CA VAL A 73 -5.32 23.32 -22.17
C VAL A 73 -4.95 24.22 -23.35
N ASP A 74 -5.65 24.08 -24.47
CA ASP A 74 -5.46 24.91 -25.66
C ASP A 74 -6.42 26.12 -25.68
N PRO A 75 -6.01 27.27 -26.27
CA PRO A 75 -6.90 28.38 -26.53
C PRO A 75 -8.12 27.93 -27.33
N ASN A 76 -9.32 28.32 -26.90
CA ASN A 76 -10.61 27.91 -27.49
C ASN A 76 -10.88 26.39 -27.47
N GLY A 77 -10.06 25.60 -26.76
CA GLY A 77 -10.22 24.15 -26.66
C GLY A 77 -11.34 23.73 -25.70
N ARG A 78 -11.77 22.47 -25.82
CA ARG A 78 -12.81 21.87 -24.97
C ARG A 78 -12.50 21.94 -23.48
N THR A 79 -11.23 21.79 -23.11
CA THR A 79 -10.80 21.87 -21.71
C THR A 79 -10.95 23.29 -21.16
N LEU A 80 -10.63 24.32 -21.94
CA LEU A 80 -10.81 25.71 -21.53
C LEU A 80 -12.29 26.07 -21.39
N GLN A 81 -13.13 25.60 -22.30
CA GLN A 81 -14.58 25.78 -22.22
C GLN A 81 -15.15 25.17 -20.93
N ALA A 82 -14.76 23.92 -20.62
CA ALA A 82 -15.18 23.27 -19.39
C ALA A 82 -14.64 23.97 -18.13
N LEU A 83 -13.41 24.50 -18.16
CA LEU A 83 -12.87 25.31 -17.05
C LEU A 83 -13.67 26.59 -16.82
N ASN A 84 -14.30 27.14 -17.85
CA ASN A 84 -15.14 28.33 -17.76
C ASN A 84 -16.60 28.03 -17.43
N ASP A 85 -16.98 26.75 -17.37
CA ASP A 85 -18.35 26.33 -17.05
C ASP A 85 -18.52 26.13 -15.53
N PRO A 86 -19.40 26.89 -14.86
CA PRO A 86 -19.68 26.71 -13.43
C PRO A 86 -20.22 25.32 -13.08
N THR A 87 -20.88 24.62 -14.00
CA THR A 87 -21.42 23.27 -13.77
C THR A 87 -20.31 22.20 -13.69
N SER A 88 -19.11 22.53 -14.16
CA SER A 88 -17.93 21.67 -14.06
C SER A 88 -17.54 21.41 -12.61
N GLU A 89 -17.81 22.34 -11.67
CA GLU A 89 -17.53 22.12 -10.24
C GLU A 89 -18.30 20.89 -9.75
N GLY A 90 -19.62 20.88 -9.93
CA GLY A 90 -20.48 19.77 -9.51
C GLY A 90 -20.12 18.45 -10.20
N THR A 91 -19.78 18.49 -11.49
CA THR A 91 -19.35 17.29 -12.23
C THR A 91 -18.01 16.76 -11.73
N TRP A 92 -17.04 17.65 -11.53
CA TRP A 92 -15.71 17.26 -11.09
C TRP A 92 -15.74 16.69 -9.68
N VAL A 93 -16.54 17.29 -8.79
CA VAL A 93 -16.81 16.80 -7.43
C VAL A 93 -17.43 15.41 -7.47
N ARG A 94 -18.50 15.24 -8.25
CA ARG A 94 -19.22 13.95 -8.38
C ARG A 94 -18.33 12.83 -8.92
N MET A 95 -17.40 13.13 -9.82
CA MET A 95 -16.50 12.14 -10.42
C MET A 95 -15.25 11.85 -9.58
N SER A 96 -14.84 12.77 -8.69
CA SER A 96 -13.88 12.45 -7.62
C SER A 96 -14.48 11.60 -6.50
N LEU A 97 -15.81 11.49 -6.40
CA LEU A 97 -16.48 10.44 -5.65
C LEU A 97 -16.59 9.27 -6.63
N ALA A 98 -16.14 8.07 -6.25
CA ALA A 98 -16.08 6.93 -7.18
C ALA A 98 -17.45 6.64 -7.85
N PRO A 99 -17.47 5.97 -9.02
CA PRO A 99 -18.64 5.93 -9.90
C PRO A 99 -19.84 5.23 -9.24
N ASN A 100 -21.02 5.83 -9.39
CA ASN A 100 -22.30 5.14 -9.25
C ASN A 100 -22.32 3.91 -10.17
N THR A 101 -22.23 2.71 -9.60
CA THR A 101 -22.70 1.48 -10.25
C THR A 101 -24.21 1.57 -10.49
N PRO A 102 -24.75 1.07 -11.62
CA PRO A 102 -26.18 1.13 -11.90
C PRO A 102 -26.97 0.38 -10.82
N ALA A 103 -28.13 0.95 -10.47
CA ALA A 103 -29.02 0.50 -9.42
C ALA A 103 -29.45 -0.97 -9.58
N GLY A 104 -28.92 -1.83 -8.72
CA GLY A 104 -29.59 -3.04 -8.22
C GLY A 104 -30.27 -2.74 -6.87
N PRO A 105 -31.27 -3.53 -6.45
CA PRO A 105 -32.28 -3.10 -5.48
C PRO A 105 -31.70 -2.80 -4.09
N GLN A 106 -31.88 -1.55 -3.63
CA GLN A 106 -31.85 -1.09 -2.23
C GLN A 106 -30.62 -1.48 -1.37
N ALA A 107 -29.39 -1.31 -1.87
CA ALA A 107 -28.16 -1.56 -1.09
C ALA A 107 -27.68 -0.39 -0.19
N GLY A 108 -28.35 0.78 -0.23
CA GLY A 108 -27.87 2.03 0.37
C GLY A 108 -28.13 2.23 1.88
N ALA A 109 -28.98 1.41 2.51
CA ALA A 109 -29.28 1.53 3.94
C ALA A 109 -28.56 0.45 4.76
N LEU A 110 -28.14 0.80 5.98
CA LEU A 110 -27.70 -0.17 6.98
C LEU A 110 -28.86 -1.12 7.31
N THR A 111 -28.61 -2.42 7.30
CA THR A 111 -29.62 -3.39 7.77
C THR A 111 -29.84 -3.21 9.27
N PRO A 112 -30.95 -3.71 9.85
CA PRO A 112 -31.16 -3.67 11.30
C PRO A 112 -29.99 -4.29 12.10
N ASN A 113 -29.35 -5.33 11.56
CA ASN A 113 -28.17 -5.94 12.17
C ASN A 113 -26.94 -5.00 12.11
N ASP A 114 -26.71 -4.35 10.96
CA ASP A 114 -25.63 -3.37 10.83
C ASP A 114 -25.83 -2.17 11.75
N GLN A 115 -27.08 -1.71 11.91
CA GLN A 115 -27.43 -0.63 12.85
C GLN A 115 -27.12 -1.02 14.29
N GLN A 116 -27.42 -2.25 14.70
CA GLN A 116 -27.06 -2.75 16.04
C GLN A 116 -25.55 -2.80 16.24
N LYS A 117 -24.78 -3.30 15.26
CA LYS A 117 -23.31 -3.35 15.33
C LYS A 117 -22.70 -1.94 15.39
N TYR A 118 -23.21 -1.02 14.58
CA TYR A 118 -22.82 0.40 14.61
C TYR A 118 -23.09 1.02 15.98
N GLN A 119 -24.28 0.83 16.53
CA GLN A 119 -24.63 1.33 17.86
C GLN A 119 -23.74 0.76 18.96
N ARG A 120 -23.34 -0.51 18.88
CA ARG A 120 -22.38 -1.12 19.82
C ARG A 120 -21.00 -0.48 19.75
N LEU A 121 -20.51 -0.17 18.56
CA LEU A 121 -19.21 0.53 18.37
C LEU A 121 -19.27 1.96 18.90
N VAL A 122 -20.34 2.68 18.62
CA VAL A 122 -20.53 4.06 19.10
C VAL A 122 -20.72 4.07 20.61
N SER A 123 -21.50 3.15 21.19
CA SER A 123 -21.71 3.08 22.64
C SER A 123 -20.45 2.62 23.39
N ALA A 124 -19.58 1.83 22.77
CA ALA A 124 -18.27 1.47 23.33
C ALA A 124 -17.34 2.68 23.50
N ALA A 125 -17.56 3.78 22.77
CA ALA A 125 -16.85 5.03 23.03
C ALA A 125 -17.23 5.64 24.37
N GLY A 126 -18.49 5.45 24.82
CA GLY A 126 -18.98 5.99 26.08
C GLY A 126 -18.74 7.51 26.22
N PRO A 127 -18.54 8.04 27.43
CA PRO A 127 -18.26 9.46 27.67
C PRO A 127 -16.80 9.85 27.39
N ARG A 128 -15.99 9.02 26.72
CA ARG A 128 -14.55 9.24 26.51
C ARG A 128 -14.29 10.30 25.44
N PRO A 129 -13.87 11.53 25.80
CA PRO A 129 -13.69 12.60 24.82
C PRO A 129 -12.60 12.27 23.79
N GLU A 130 -11.62 11.46 24.16
CA GLU A 130 -10.52 11.03 23.31
C GLU A 130 -10.93 10.12 22.15
N LEU A 131 -12.13 9.54 22.21
CA LEU A 131 -12.70 8.69 21.15
C LEU A 131 -13.69 9.44 20.25
N LYS A 132 -14.03 10.69 20.56
CA LYS A 132 -14.88 11.54 19.71
C LYS A 132 -14.42 11.58 18.24
N PRO A 133 -13.12 11.69 17.91
CA PRO A 133 -12.69 11.70 16.51
C PRO A 133 -13.00 10.40 15.74
N ALA A 134 -13.08 9.27 16.44
CA ALA A 134 -13.46 7.98 15.86
C ALA A 134 -14.97 7.87 15.68
N VAL A 135 -15.76 8.39 16.64
CA VAL A 135 -17.22 8.47 16.51
C VAL A 135 -17.58 9.34 15.30
N ASP A 136 -16.96 10.53 15.18
CA ASP A 136 -17.17 11.43 14.05
C ASP A 136 -16.84 10.76 12.70
N PHE A 137 -15.80 9.91 12.67
CA PHE A 137 -15.45 9.13 11.48
C PHE A 137 -16.49 8.06 11.15
N LEU A 138 -16.97 7.30 12.14
CA LEU A 138 -18.01 6.30 11.93
C LEU A 138 -19.32 6.94 11.46
N SER A 139 -19.68 8.11 12.00
CA SER A 139 -20.83 8.89 11.53
C SER A 139 -20.63 9.37 10.09
N TYR A 140 -19.44 9.87 9.75
CA TYR A 140 -19.10 10.20 8.36
C TYR A 140 -19.28 8.99 7.43
N LEU A 141 -18.83 7.80 7.82
CA LEU A 141 -19.02 6.60 7.00
C LEU A 141 -20.49 6.19 6.88
N ALA A 142 -21.27 6.33 7.96
CA ALA A 142 -22.69 6.02 7.96
C ALA A 142 -23.48 6.92 6.99
N GLU A 143 -23.06 8.17 6.86
CA GLU A 143 -23.72 9.16 6.01
C GLU A 143 -23.21 9.14 4.56
N ASN A 144 -21.93 8.86 4.34
CA ASN A 144 -21.27 9.09 3.05
C ASN A 144 -20.71 7.83 2.40
N GLU A 145 -20.43 6.77 3.16
CA GLU A 145 -19.66 5.59 2.72
C GLU A 145 -20.21 4.28 3.32
N VAL A 146 -21.53 4.06 3.18
CA VAL A 146 -22.26 2.94 3.83
C VAL A 146 -21.65 1.57 3.52
N ALA A 147 -21.12 1.38 2.30
CA ALA A 147 -20.45 0.14 1.92
C ALA A 147 -19.18 -0.12 2.77
N THR A 148 -18.37 0.92 2.96
CA THR A 148 -17.16 0.89 3.79
C THR A 148 -17.50 0.64 5.26
N LEU A 149 -18.58 1.28 5.74
CA LEU A 149 -19.08 1.04 7.10
C LEU A 149 -19.49 -0.42 7.28
N LYS A 150 -20.32 -0.97 6.39
CA LYS A 150 -20.75 -2.38 6.44
C LYS A 150 -19.57 -3.33 6.49
N LEU A 151 -18.52 -3.02 5.74
CA LEU A 151 -17.33 -3.84 5.72
C LEU A 151 -16.59 -3.81 7.07
N LEU A 152 -16.41 -2.62 7.65
CA LEU A 152 -15.84 -2.46 8.99
C LEU A 152 -16.67 -3.19 10.07
N LEU A 153 -18.00 -3.11 9.98
CA LEU A 153 -18.93 -3.77 10.92
C LEU A 153 -18.93 -5.30 10.81
N ASN A 154 -18.62 -5.83 9.64
CA ASN A 154 -18.67 -7.27 9.38
C ASN A 154 -17.37 -8.01 9.66
N VAL A 155 -16.32 -7.31 10.07
CA VAL A 155 -15.10 -7.97 10.55
C VAL A 155 -15.32 -8.61 11.90
N GLN A 156 -14.97 -9.90 11.99
CA GLN A 156 -15.08 -10.71 13.21
C GLN A 156 -14.42 -10.02 14.42
N ASN A 157 -13.27 -9.38 14.23
CA ASN A 157 -12.50 -8.73 15.30
C ASN A 157 -13.05 -7.35 15.71
N ALA A 158 -13.76 -6.64 14.82
CA ALA A 158 -14.28 -5.30 15.14
C ALA A 158 -15.41 -5.36 16.19
N ALA A 159 -16.20 -6.44 16.18
CA ALA A 159 -17.24 -6.68 17.17
C ALA A 159 -16.69 -7.19 18.52
N GLN A 160 -15.53 -7.86 18.51
CA GLN A 160 -14.89 -8.39 19.73
C GLN A 160 -14.09 -7.32 20.49
N TYR A 161 -13.50 -6.35 19.80
CA TYR A 161 -12.62 -5.33 20.38
C TYR A 161 -13.00 -3.91 19.96
N PRO A 162 -14.23 -3.46 20.26
CA PRO A 162 -14.75 -2.19 19.76
C PRO A 162 -13.99 -0.98 20.32
N VAL A 163 -13.48 -1.05 21.56
CA VAL A 163 -12.75 0.06 22.19
C VAL A 163 -11.39 0.27 21.52
N GLU A 164 -10.65 -0.80 21.24
CA GLU A 164 -9.32 -0.76 20.65
C GLU A 164 -9.35 -0.27 19.19
N VAL A 165 -10.37 -0.69 18.44
CA VAL A 165 -10.63 -0.18 17.09
C VAL A 165 -10.91 1.33 17.14
N MET A 166 -11.75 1.78 18.08
CA MET A 166 -12.04 3.20 18.27
C MET A 166 -10.82 4.00 18.70
N GLN A 167 -9.95 3.44 19.56
CA GLN A 167 -8.68 4.06 19.94
C GLN A 167 -7.74 4.20 18.74
N GLY A 168 -7.62 3.17 17.90
CA GLY A 168 -6.83 3.22 16.67
C GLY A 168 -7.33 4.29 15.69
N LEU A 169 -8.63 4.31 15.43
CA LEU A 169 -9.28 5.33 14.60
C LEU A 169 -9.06 6.74 15.15
N ALA A 170 -9.22 6.92 16.46
CA ALA A 170 -9.01 8.21 17.11
C ALA A 170 -7.54 8.65 17.06
N ALA A 171 -6.59 7.72 17.22
CA ALA A 171 -5.16 7.99 17.10
C ALA A 171 -4.78 8.41 15.67
N MET A 172 -5.32 7.74 14.65
CA MET A 172 -5.11 8.10 13.25
C MET A 172 -5.71 9.48 12.92
N ARG A 173 -6.94 9.75 13.38
CA ARG A 173 -7.57 11.06 13.25
C ARG A 173 -6.75 12.16 13.94
N ARG A 174 -6.21 11.89 15.13
CA ARG A 174 -5.32 12.81 15.87
C ARG A 174 -3.97 13.03 15.19
N ALA A 175 -3.43 12.02 14.52
CA ALA A 175 -2.26 12.18 13.65
C ALA A 175 -2.58 12.98 12.37
N GLY A 176 -3.85 13.33 12.18
CA GLY A 176 -4.31 14.22 11.11
C GLY A 176 -4.72 13.49 9.84
N PHE A 177 -4.97 12.17 9.90
CA PHE A 177 -5.69 11.49 8.83
C PHE A 177 -7.14 12.00 8.79
N THR A 178 -7.59 12.37 7.60
CA THR A 178 -8.98 12.76 7.35
C THR A 178 -9.89 11.53 7.36
N ALA A 179 -11.18 11.74 7.63
CA ALA A 179 -12.17 10.68 7.56
C ALA A 179 -12.15 9.98 6.18
N ARG A 180 -11.95 10.74 5.11
CA ARG A 180 -11.87 10.19 3.76
C ARG A 180 -10.60 9.40 3.48
N GLU A 181 -9.43 9.83 3.95
CA GLU A 181 -8.19 9.05 3.82
C GLU A 181 -8.31 7.70 4.52
N LEU A 182 -8.91 7.67 5.70
CA LEU A 182 -9.20 6.42 6.40
C LEU A 182 -10.21 5.57 5.64
N ALA A 183 -11.29 6.16 5.12
CA ALA A 183 -12.26 5.44 4.29
C ALA A 183 -11.62 4.80 3.05
N MET A 184 -10.72 5.52 2.36
CA MET A 184 -9.97 4.99 1.22
C MET A 184 -9.02 3.87 1.65
N MET A 185 -8.32 4.02 2.78
CA MET A 185 -7.49 2.95 3.33
C MET A 185 -8.30 1.66 3.55
N PHE A 186 -9.49 1.76 4.12
CA PHE A 186 -10.36 0.61 4.32
C PHE A 186 -10.92 0.05 3.01
N ALA A 187 -11.32 0.91 2.08
CA ALA A 187 -11.84 0.50 0.78
C ALA A 187 -10.78 -0.18 -0.09
N ASP A 188 -9.52 0.24 0.00
CA ASP A 188 -8.42 -0.40 -0.73
C ASP A 188 -7.96 -1.69 -0.05
N ALA A 189 -7.92 -1.72 1.28
CA ALA A 189 -7.66 -2.95 2.04
C ALA A 189 -8.71 -4.03 1.76
N SER A 190 -9.99 -3.65 1.57
CA SER A 190 -11.06 -4.61 1.27
C SER A 190 -10.96 -5.19 -0.13
N LYS A 191 -10.62 -4.37 -1.12
CA LYS A 191 -10.37 -4.83 -2.50
C LYS A 191 -9.19 -5.80 -2.59
N ALA A 192 -8.22 -5.66 -1.68
CA ALA A 192 -7.04 -6.49 -1.63
C ALA A 192 -7.27 -7.85 -0.93
N GLY A 193 -8.50 -8.14 -0.49
CA GLY A 193 -8.91 -9.41 0.12
C GLY A 193 -9.07 -9.35 1.65
N ALA A 194 -9.94 -10.20 2.19
CA ALA A 194 -10.36 -10.19 3.61
C ALA A 194 -9.17 -10.23 4.60
N GLY A 195 -8.13 -11.03 4.32
CA GLY A 195 -6.96 -11.14 5.22
C GLY A 195 -6.13 -9.86 5.33
N ARG A 196 -6.08 -9.02 4.29
CA ARG A 196 -5.38 -7.71 4.36
C ARG A 196 -6.18 -6.68 5.16
N PHE A 197 -7.51 -6.81 5.13
CA PHE A 197 -8.40 -5.98 5.93
C PHE A 197 -8.32 -6.31 7.43
N ASP A 198 -8.25 -7.60 7.78
CA ASP A 198 -8.04 -8.04 9.16
C ASP A 198 -6.69 -7.56 9.71
N ASN A 199 -5.62 -7.67 8.91
CA ASN A 199 -4.30 -7.14 9.26
C ASN A 199 -4.32 -5.62 9.45
N ALA A 200 -5.05 -4.87 8.61
CA ALA A 200 -5.18 -3.42 8.79
C ALA A 200 -5.89 -3.07 10.12
N LEU A 201 -6.88 -3.88 10.52
CA LEU A 201 -7.56 -3.73 11.81
C LEU A 201 -6.66 -4.05 13.00
N ASP A 202 -5.91 -5.15 12.95
CA ASP A 202 -4.97 -5.48 14.02
C ASP A 202 -3.83 -4.46 14.14
N ALA A 203 -3.41 -3.87 13.02
CA ALA A 203 -2.43 -2.80 13.02
C ALA A 203 -2.95 -1.53 13.70
N MET A 204 -4.22 -1.17 13.49
CA MET A 204 -4.82 -0.04 14.20
C MET A 204 -4.95 -0.28 15.70
N ARG A 205 -5.12 -1.53 16.16
CA ARG A 205 -5.08 -1.87 17.59
C ARG A 205 -3.70 -1.57 18.20
N LEU A 206 -2.63 -1.79 17.43
CA LEU A 206 -1.26 -1.47 17.84
C LEU A 206 -1.02 0.04 17.83
N VAL A 207 -1.54 0.76 16.83
CA VAL A 207 -1.48 2.23 16.77
C VAL A 207 -2.24 2.89 17.93
N GLY A 208 -3.39 2.34 18.33
CA GLY A 208 -4.17 2.80 19.48
C GLY A 208 -3.39 2.78 20.80
N LYS A 209 -2.34 1.95 20.89
CA LYS A 209 -1.44 1.85 22.05
C LYS A 209 -0.22 2.78 21.97
N GLY A 210 0.05 3.43 20.83
CA GLY A 210 1.27 4.21 20.61
C GLY A 210 1.08 5.41 19.66
N GLY A 211 0.81 6.60 20.21
CA GLY A 211 0.49 7.80 19.43
C GLY A 211 1.59 8.30 18.46
N ARG A 212 2.86 7.94 18.68
CA ARG A 212 3.97 8.28 17.77
C ARG A 212 3.90 7.53 16.43
N ILE A 213 3.35 6.32 16.43
CA ILE A 213 3.27 5.46 15.25
C ILE A 213 2.34 6.08 14.20
N ALA A 214 1.21 6.65 14.64
CA ALA A 214 0.24 7.29 13.76
C ALA A 214 0.83 8.50 13.01
N ALA A 215 1.66 9.32 13.67
CA ALA A 215 2.32 10.47 13.04
C ALA A 215 3.35 10.04 11.99
N THR A 216 4.14 9.00 12.28
CA THR A 216 5.08 8.41 11.32
C THR A 216 4.34 7.88 10.09
N LEU A 217 3.22 7.17 10.27
CA LEU A 217 2.41 6.65 9.17
C LEU A 217 1.90 7.73 8.23
N LYS A 218 1.48 8.90 8.75
CA LYS A 218 1.04 10.01 7.89
C LYS A 218 2.17 10.56 7.01
N SER A 219 3.40 10.60 7.52
CA SER A 219 4.56 11.13 6.78
C SER A 219 4.88 10.35 5.50
N ILE A 220 4.39 9.12 5.38
CA ILE A 220 4.64 8.23 4.24
C ILE A 220 3.81 8.60 3.00
N GLY A 221 2.80 9.48 3.12
CA GLY A 221 2.15 10.22 2.04
C GLY A 221 1.29 9.41 1.04
N ASN A 222 1.57 8.12 0.86
CA ASN A 222 0.82 7.22 -0.01
C ASN A 222 0.03 6.20 0.83
N VAL A 223 -1.29 6.24 0.70
CA VAL A 223 -2.24 5.32 1.35
C VAL A 223 -1.86 3.84 1.17
N ALA A 224 -1.40 3.44 -0.02
CA ALA A 224 -0.97 2.08 -0.29
C ALA A 224 0.28 1.69 0.52
N ASN A 225 1.24 2.61 0.67
CA ASN A 225 2.45 2.38 1.46
C ASN A 225 2.13 2.31 2.96
N VAL A 226 1.18 3.12 3.44
CA VAL A 226 0.71 3.07 4.84
C VAL A 226 0.07 1.72 5.15
N LEU A 227 -0.82 1.23 4.28
CA LEU A 227 -1.43 -0.10 4.43
C LEU A 227 -0.38 -1.21 4.40
N GLN A 228 0.59 -1.13 3.50
CA GLN A 228 1.67 -2.11 3.40
C GLN A 228 2.50 -2.14 4.70
N ILE A 229 2.87 -0.99 5.24
CA ILE A 229 3.62 -0.90 6.51
C ILE A 229 2.81 -1.47 7.68
N LEU A 230 1.53 -1.14 7.75
CA LEU A 230 0.64 -1.63 8.80
C LEU A 230 0.49 -3.16 8.74
N ALA A 231 0.28 -3.72 7.55
CA ALA A 231 0.21 -5.17 7.35
C ALA A 231 1.51 -5.85 7.77
N THR A 232 2.66 -5.31 7.35
CA THR A 232 3.97 -5.81 7.74
C THR A 232 4.21 -5.74 9.24
N ALA A 233 3.80 -4.67 9.90
CA ALA A 233 3.95 -4.54 11.35
C ALA A 233 3.18 -5.65 12.10
N VAL A 234 1.98 -6.01 11.64
CA VAL A 234 1.19 -7.10 12.24
C VAL A 234 1.88 -8.45 12.05
N VAL A 235 2.32 -8.76 10.83
CA VAL A 235 3.03 -10.01 10.53
C VAL A 235 4.34 -10.10 11.33
N ALA A 236 5.10 -9.00 11.42
CA ALA A 236 6.33 -8.95 12.20
C ALA A 236 6.06 -9.17 13.70
N ILE A 237 4.99 -8.59 14.25
CA ILE A 237 4.61 -8.78 15.65
C ILE A 237 4.15 -10.20 15.94
N ASP A 238 3.44 -10.84 15.02
CA ASP A 238 3.09 -12.26 15.14
C ASP A 238 4.35 -13.14 15.19
N HIS A 239 5.32 -12.88 14.30
CA HIS A 239 6.62 -13.53 14.33
C HIS A 239 7.37 -13.31 15.64
N PHE A 240 7.43 -12.08 16.16
CA PHE A 240 8.09 -11.77 17.43
C PHE A 240 7.41 -12.43 18.63
N LYS A 241 6.07 -12.47 18.66
CA LYS A 241 5.32 -13.19 19.72
C LYS A 241 5.58 -14.69 19.69
N ALA A 242 5.76 -15.25 18.49
CA ALA A 242 6.15 -16.64 18.31
C ALA A 242 7.64 -16.91 18.58
N GLY A 243 8.42 -15.90 19.02
CA GLY A 243 9.86 -16.02 19.23
C GLY A 243 10.66 -16.20 17.92
N ARG A 244 10.07 -15.90 16.76
CA ARG A 244 10.71 -16.04 15.44
C ARG A 244 11.23 -14.68 14.98
N TYR A 245 12.35 -14.21 15.53
CA TYR A 245 12.82 -12.85 15.27
C TYR A 245 13.33 -12.65 13.85
N GLY A 246 13.99 -13.65 13.26
CA GLY A 246 14.48 -13.59 11.87
C GLY A 246 13.40 -13.28 10.83
N PRO A 247 12.31 -14.07 10.75
CA PRO A 247 11.18 -13.78 9.86
C PRO A 247 10.52 -12.42 10.12
N GLY A 248 10.42 -12.00 11.40
CA GLY A 248 9.85 -10.70 11.75
C GLY A 248 10.67 -9.52 11.20
N PHE A 249 12.00 -9.57 11.32
CA PHE A 249 12.88 -8.54 10.75
C PHE A 249 12.95 -8.59 9.21
N ALA A 250 12.87 -9.78 8.62
CA ALA A 250 12.83 -9.92 7.16
C ALA A 250 11.59 -9.24 6.54
N GLU A 251 10.42 -9.35 7.16
CA GLU A 251 9.22 -8.66 6.68
C GLU A 251 9.34 -7.13 6.75
N ILE A 252 9.90 -6.60 7.84
CA ILE A 252 10.18 -5.17 8.01
C ILE A 252 11.13 -4.68 6.91
N TYR A 253 12.22 -5.42 6.67
CA TYR A 253 13.19 -5.07 5.64
C TYR A 253 12.57 -5.08 4.24
N GLY A 254 11.87 -6.15 3.86
CA GLY A 254 11.32 -6.24 2.51
C GLY A 254 10.27 -5.18 2.23
N THR A 255 9.56 -4.74 3.27
CA THR A 255 8.61 -3.63 3.17
C THR A 255 9.33 -2.29 2.98
N GLY A 256 10.38 -2.02 3.75
CA GLY A 256 11.23 -0.84 3.56
C GLY A 256 11.85 -0.79 2.16
N MET A 257 12.38 -1.92 1.69
CA MET A 257 12.99 -2.02 0.36
C MET A 257 11.96 -1.99 -0.77
N GLY A 258 10.76 -2.54 -0.58
CA GLY A 258 9.68 -2.48 -1.57
C GLY A 258 9.20 -1.05 -1.81
N MET A 259 9.25 -0.20 -0.78
CA MET A 259 8.99 1.23 -0.93
C MET A 259 10.13 2.00 -1.59
N ALA A 260 11.38 1.57 -1.38
CA ALA A 260 12.55 2.23 -1.97
C ALA A 260 12.85 1.77 -3.41
N ILE A 261 12.47 0.54 -3.77
CA ILE A 261 12.85 -0.12 -5.03
C ILE A 261 11.60 -0.76 -5.69
N PRO A 262 10.80 0.01 -6.44
CA PRO A 262 9.52 -0.46 -7.00
C PRO A 262 9.64 -1.57 -8.06
N TRP A 263 10.79 -1.69 -8.75
CA TRP A 263 10.98 -2.64 -9.86
C TRP A 263 11.10 -4.10 -9.41
N ALA A 264 11.37 -4.36 -8.12
CA ALA A 264 11.46 -5.71 -7.58
C ALA A 264 10.11 -6.44 -7.61
N GLY A 265 9.01 -5.72 -7.35
CA GLY A 265 7.65 -6.24 -7.56
C GLY A 265 7.28 -6.44 -9.03
N PHE A 266 7.94 -5.72 -9.94
CA PHE A 266 7.70 -5.84 -11.38
C PHE A 266 8.22 -7.16 -11.96
N VAL A 267 9.37 -7.68 -11.48
CA VAL A 267 9.90 -8.97 -11.96
C VAL A 267 8.99 -10.14 -11.59
N ASN A 268 8.47 -10.14 -10.35
CA ASN A 268 7.47 -11.12 -9.89
C ASN A 268 6.17 -11.03 -10.71
N ALA A 269 5.65 -9.82 -10.93
CA ALA A 269 4.43 -9.61 -11.72
C ALA A 269 4.61 -10.01 -13.20
N VAL A 270 5.78 -9.73 -13.79
CA VAL A 270 6.11 -10.13 -15.18
C VAL A 270 6.23 -11.64 -15.30
N GLN A 271 6.82 -12.32 -14.31
CA GLN A 271 6.90 -13.78 -14.29
C GLN A 271 5.51 -14.42 -14.22
N GLU A 272 4.66 -13.97 -13.29
CA GLU A 272 3.29 -14.47 -13.13
C GLU A 272 2.48 -14.27 -14.42
N LEU A 273 2.52 -13.07 -14.99
CA LEU A 273 1.84 -12.74 -16.25
C LEU A 273 2.32 -13.62 -17.41
N LEU A 274 3.63 -13.84 -17.55
CA LEU A 274 4.19 -14.65 -18.64
C LEU A 274 3.91 -16.14 -18.47
N PHE A 275 3.86 -16.63 -17.23
CA PHE A 275 3.54 -18.03 -16.93
C PHE A 275 2.05 -18.32 -17.09
N GLU A 276 1.19 -17.36 -16.77
CA GLU A 276 -0.27 -17.43 -16.98
C GLU A 276 -0.62 -17.29 -18.47
N ALA A 277 0.03 -16.37 -19.20
CA ALA A 277 -0.22 -16.15 -20.62
C ALA A 277 0.33 -17.28 -21.52
N ASN A 278 1.35 -18.02 -21.07
CA ASN A 278 1.90 -19.14 -21.82
C ASN A 278 2.32 -20.31 -20.90
N PRO A 279 1.41 -21.26 -20.65
CA PRO A 279 1.69 -22.44 -19.82
C PRO A 279 2.83 -23.31 -20.36
N ALA A 280 3.07 -23.33 -21.68
CA ALA A 280 4.19 -24.05 -22.29
C ALA A 280 5.54 -23.40 -21.97
N PHE A 281 5.55 -22.08 -21.78
CA PHE A 281 6.72 -21.33 -21.34
C PHE A 281 7.02 -21.58 -19.85
N ALA A 282 5.99 -21.71 -19.01
CA ALA A 282 6.12 -22.08 -17.60
C ALA A 282 6.67 -23.52 -17.40
N GLY A 283 6.48 -24.41 -18.37
CA GLY A 283 7.04 -25.77 -18.38
C GLY A 283 8.49 -25.86 -18.86
N ASN A 284 9.05 -24.80 -19.44
CA ASN A 284 10.41 -24.82 -19.98
C ASN A 284 11.46 -24.71 -18.85
N PRO A 285 12.35 -25.72 -18.66
CA PRO A 285 13.37 -25.71 -17.61
C PRO A 285 14.30 -24.50 -17.69
N LYS A 286 14.61 -24.04 -18.90
CA LYS A 286 15.50 -22.88 -19.13
C LYS A 286 14.83 -21.56 -18.76
N ALA A 287 13.52 -21.43 -19.02
CA ALA A 287 12.75 -20.26 -18.62
C ALA A 287 12.63 -20.20 -17.08
N ARG A 288 12.36 -21.34 -16.43
CA ARG A 288 12.36 -21.43 -14.96
C ARG A 288 13.71 -21.06 -14.36
N ALA A 289 14.81 -21.59 -14.89
CA ALA A 289 16.15 -21.27 -14.43
C ALA A 289 16.50 -19.77 -14.62
N ALA A 290 16.09 -19.17 -15.74
CA ALA A 290 16.31 -17.75 -16.00
C ALA A 290 15.53 -16.85 -15.04
N PHE A 291 14.26 -17.16 -14.77
CA PHE A 291 13.46 -16.41 -13.78
C PHE A 291 13.94 -16.66 -12.34
N GLN A 292 14.36 -17.88 -12.00
CA GLN A 292 14.99 -18.17 -10.72
C GLN A 292 16.28 -17.36 -10.52
N PHE A 293 17.09 -17.20 -11.56
CA PHE A 293 18.28 -16.35 -11.52
C PHE A 293 17.89 -14.86 -11.35
N LEU A 294 16.91 -14.36 -12.11
CA LEU A 294 16.44 -12.98 -12.00
C LEU A 294 15.84 -12.67 -10.62
N LEU A 295 15.11 -13.62 -10.03
CA LEU A 295 14.58 -13.53 -8.67
C LEU A 295 15.67 -13.67 -7.60
N ALA A 296 16.69 -14.49 -7.84
CA ALA A 296 17.85 -14.59 -6.96
C ALA A 296 18.72 -13.32 -6.99
N CYS A 297 18.65 -12.55 -8.08
CA CYS A 297 19.20 -11.21 -8.19
C CYS A 297 18.26 -10.10 -7.68
N GLU A 298 17.04 -10.44 -7.21
CA GLU A 298 16.13 -9.47 -6.62
C GLU A 298 16.69 -9.01 -5.27
N PRO A 299 17.07 -7.72 -5.12
CA PRO A 299 17.73 -7.22 -3.91
C PRO A 299 16.82 -7.27 -2.67
N ILE A 300 15.50 -7.32 -2.88
CA ILE A 300 14.51 -7.45 -1.81
C ILE A 300 14.46 -8.88 -1.29
N GLY A 301 14.31 -9.87 -2.18
CA GLY A 301 14.30 -11.28 -1.81
C GLY A 301 15.62 -11.73 -1.18
N ALA A 302 16.74 -11.41 -1.83
CA ALA A 302 18.07 -11.72 -1.31
C ALA A 302 18.34 -11.03 0.04
N GLY A 303 17.93 -9.77 0.19
CA GLY A 303 18.11 -9.04 1.44
C GLY A 303 17.18 -9.50 2.58
N LYS A 304 15.94 -9.92 2.28
CA LYS A 304 15.04 -10.56 3.25
C LYS A 304 15.71 -11.80 3.84
N THR A 305 16.23 -12.67 2.99
CA THR A 305 16.93 -13.89 3.40
C THR A 305 18.20 -13.57 4.19
N ALA A 306 19.00 -12.60 3.75
CA ALA A 306 20.21 -12.19 4.46
C ALA A 306 19.91 -11.69 5.89
N ILE A 307 18.84 -10.92 6.08
CA ILE A 307 18.44 -10.41 7.39
C ILE A 307 17.87 -11.50 8.28
N ASP A 308 17.05 -12.42 7.74
CA ASP A 308 16.60 -13.61 8.48
C ASP A 308 17.79 -14.45 8.96
N THR A 309 18.77 -14.69 8.08
CA THR A 309 20.01 -15.40 8.39
C THR A 309 20.79 -14.72 9.52
N ILE A 310 21.08 -13.41 9.39
CA ILE A 310 21.85 -12.66 10.40
C ILE A 310 21.11 -12.65 11.75
N ALA A 311 19.81 -12.35 11.75
CA ALA A 311 19.01 -12.30 12.96
C ALA A 311 18.90 -13.68 13.64
N THR A 312 18.73 -14.76 12.86
CA THR A 312 18.69 -16.14 13.38
C THR A 312 20.03 -16.54 13.99
N PHE A 313 21.16 -16.20 13.35
CA PHE A 313 22.48 -16.49 13.92
C PHE A 313 22.76 -15.68 15.20
N LEU A 314 22.34 -14.41 15.25
CA LEU A 314 22.44 -13.60 16.46
C LEU A 314 21.58 -14.18 17.59
N GLU A 315 20.35 -14.59 17.30
CA GLU A 315 19.46 -15.23 18.26
C GLU A 315 20.05 -16.54 18.80
N MET A 316 20.60 -17.38 17.92
CA MET A 316 21.30 -18.61 18.32
C MET A 316 22.51 -18.32 19.21
N GLY A 317 23.33 -17.33 18.84
CA GLY A 317 24.52 -16.94 19.61
C GLY A 317 24.17 -16.42 21.00
N VAL A 318 23.18 -15.53 21.09
CA VAL A 318 22.65 -15.01 22.35
C VAL A 318 22.09 -16.15 23.20
N THR A 319 21.25 -17.01 22.63
CA THR A 319 20.67 -18.16 23.34
C THR A 319 21.75 -19.11 23.85
N ALA A 320 22.76 -19.41 23.04
CA ALA A 320 23.87 -20.27 23.44
C ALA A 320 24.68 -19.66 24.60
N ILE A 321 24.93 -18.34 24.56
CA ILE A 321 25.64 -17.63 25.63
C ILE A 321 24.85 -17.65 26.94
N PHE A 322 23.54 -17.38 26.90
CA PHE A 322 22.74 -17.23 28.11
C PHE A 322 22.20 -18.55 28.67
N THR A 323 22.04 -19.58 27.84
CA THR A 323 21.44 -20.86 28.26
C THR A 323 22.41 -22.04 28.23
N GLY A 324 23.59 -21.87 27.63
CA GLY A 324 24.56 -22.95 27.41
C GLY A 324 24.10 -23.99 26.38
N LYS A 325 22.98 -23.75 25.67
CA LYS A 325 22.40 -24.68 24.71
C LYS A 325 22.19 -23.98 23.37
N VAL A 326 22.60 -24.64 22.29
CA VAL A 326 22.23 -24.25 20.93
C VAL A 326 20.87 -24.87 20.63
N PRO A 327 19.89 -24.13 20.06
CA PRO A 327 18.60 -24.71 19.71
C PRO A 327 18.82 -25.79 18.63
N PRO A 328 18.45 -27.06 18.88
CA PRO A 328 18.90 -28.20 18.08
C PRO A 328 18.40 -28.19 16.64
N ASN A 329 17.40 -27.36 16.30
CA ASN A 329 16.78 -27.31 14.97
C ASN A 329 16.83 -25.91 14.34
N ALA A 330 17.49 -24.93 14.95
CA ALA A 330 17.47 -23.55 14.43
C ALA A 330 18.17 -23.43 13.07
N VAL A 331 19.28 -24.15 12.88
CA VAL A 331 20.01 -24.21 11.61
C VAL A 331 19.17 -24.90 10.55
N ASP A 332 18.59 -26.06 10.86
CA ASP A 332 17.77 -26.81 9.90
C ASP A 332 16.52 -26.03 9.47
N GLN A 333 15.89 -25.33 10.40
CA GLN A 333 14.77 -24.44 10.09
C GLN A 333 15.20 -23.25 9.23
N LEU A 334 16.38 -22.68 9.47
CA LEU A 334 16.93 -21.62 8.64
C LEU A 334 17.24 -22.12 7.23
N VAL A 335 17.89 -23.29 7.10
CA VAL A 335 18.18 -23.93 5.81
C VAL A 335 16.89 -24.24 5.07
N ALA A 336 15.87 -24.77 5.75
CA ALA A 336 14.55 -25.00 5.15
C ALA A 336 13.90 -23.70 4.65
N ARG A 337 14.00 -22.59 5.40
CA ARG A 337 13.50 -21.28 4.94
C ARG A 337 14.30 -20.73 3.76
N MET A 338 15.62 -20.86 3.77
CA MET A 338 16.48 -20.46 2.66
C MET A 338 16.18 -21.24 1.38
N ARG A 339 15.98 -22.56 1.49
CA ARG A 339 15.56 -23.44 0.38
C ARG A 339 14.16 -23.12 -0.15
N ASN A 340 13.30 -22.52 0.67
CA ASN A 340 11.98 -22.05 0.27
C ASN A 340 11.97 -20.57 -0.15
N SER A 341 13.13 -19.90 -0.19
CA SER A 341 13.27 -18.50 -0.60
C SER A 341 13.77 -18.37 -2.04
N PRO A 342 13.72 -17.16 -2.66
CA PRO A 342 14.34 -16.91 -3.97
C PRO A 342 15.84 -17.26 -4.04
N MET A 343 16.51 -17.33 -2.89
CA MET A 343 17.93 -17.73 -2.79
C MET A 343 18.16 -19.24 -2.92
N ARG A 344 17.09 -20.04 -3.12
CA ARG A 344 17.19 -21.48 -3.35
C ARG A 344 18.21 -21.83 -4.43
N PHE A 345 18.27 -21.03 -5.49
CA PHE A 345 19.27 -21.16 -6.56
C PHE A 345 20.71 -21.21 -6.02
N TRP A 346 21.07 -20.34 -5.07
CA TRP A 346 22.39 -20.32 -4.47
C TRP A 346 22.62 -21.48 -3.50
N THR A 347 21.57 -21.93 -2.79
CA THR A 347 21.68 -23.12 -1.94
C THR A 347 21.87 -24.39 -2.76
N GLU A 348 21.20 -24.50 -3.92
CA GLU A 348 21.36 -25.64 -4.83
C GLU A 348 22.75 -25.65 -5.49
N ILE A 349 23.28 -24.48 -5.83
CA ILE A 349 24.68 -24.37 -6.29
C ILE A 349 25.65 -24.78 -5.16
N GLY A 350 25.41 -24.32 -3.93
CA GLY A 350 26.21 -24.68 -2.76
C GLY A 350 26.21 -26.18 -2.48
N ASP A 351 25.03 -26.81 -2.50
CA ASP A 351 24.86 -28.26 -2.32
C ASP A 351 25.57 -29.03 -3.44
N SER A 352 25.39 -28.61 -4.71
CA SER A 352 26.07 -29.24 -5.85
C SER A 352 27.60 -29.08 -5.81
N LEU A 353 28.10 -27.95 -5.33
CA LEU A 353 29.54 -27.73 -5.13
C LEU A 353 30.08 -28.52 -3.94
N GLY A 354 29.29 -28.65 -2.87
CA GLY A 354 29.61 -29.44 -1.69
C GLY A 354 29.72 -30.92 -2.02
N ASP A 355 28.75 -31.47 -2.73
CA ASP A 355 28.77 -32.86 -3.21
C ASP A 355 29.94 -33.09 -4.16
N TRP A 356 30.18 -32.17 -5.10
CA TRP A 356 31.32 -32.26 -6.02
C TRP A 356 32.67 -32.22 -5.28
N MET A 357 32.83 -31.32 -4.29
CA MET A 357 34.04 -31.25 -3.47
C MET A 357 34.18 -32.51 -2.60
N GLY A 358 33.11 -32.96 -1.95
CA GLY A 358 33.12 -34.18 -1.12
C GLY A 358 33.55 -35.40 -1.93
N ASP A 359 32.96 -35.58 -3.10
CA ASP A 359 33.27 -36.71 -3.97
C ASP A 359 34.67 -36.57 -4.56
N LYS A 360 35.01 -35.45 -5.20
CA LYS A 360 36.28 -35.33 -5.94
C LYS A 360 37.48 -35.07 -5.03
N PHE A 361 37.36 -34.15 -4.08
CA PHE A 361 38.44 -33.85 -3.15
C PHE A 361 38.59 -34.96 -2.11
N GLY A 362 37.49 -35.54 -1.63
CA GLY A 362 37.52 -36.67 -0.70
C GLY A 362 38.18 -37.90 -1.32
N LEU A 363 37.81 -38.28 -2.56
CA LEU A 363 38.50 -39.35 -3.30
C LEU A 363 39.97 -39.04 -3.53
N TRP A 364 40.29 -37.83 -4.03
CA TRP A 364 41.68 -37.43 -4.28
C TRP A 364 42.54 -37.47 -3.01
N TYR A 365 42.04 -36.93 -1.89
CA TYR A 365 42.75 -36.91 -0.62
C TYR A 365 42.97 -38.32 -0.07
N TYR A 366 41.94 -39.16 -0.12
CA TYR A 366 42.03 -40.56 0.28
C TYR A 366 43.09 -41.31 -0.53
N GLU A 367 43.09 -41.16 -1.86
CA GLU A 367 44.04 -41.84 -2.75
C GLU A 367 45.47 -41.30 -2.63
N THR A 368 45.65 -40.03 -2.27
CA THR A 368 46.97 -39.39 -2.24
C THR A 368 47.67 -39.51 -0.89
N PHE A 369 46.92 -39.51 0.22
CA PHE A 369 47.50 -39.39 1.57
C PHE A 369 47.14 -40.51 2.53
N LEU A 370 46.03 -41.23 2.30
CA LEU A 370 45.54 -42.26 3.23
C LEU A 370 45.67 -43.69 2.68
N ARG A 371 45.97 -43.82 1.39
CA ARG A 371 46.34 -45.07 0.72
C ARG A 371 47.85 -45.18 0.65
#